data_AF-A0A1X1YHS6-F1
#
_entry.id   AF-A0A1X1YHS6-F1
#
_cell.length_a   1.000
_cell.length_b   1.000
_cell.length_c   1.000
_cell.angle_alpha   90.00
_cell.angle_beta   90.00
_cell.angle_gamma   90.00
#
_symmetry.space_group_name_H-M   'P 1'
#
loop_
_entity.id
_entity.type
_entity.pdbx_description
1 polymer ?
#
loop_
_entity_poly.entity_id
_entity_poly.type
_entity_poly.pdbx_seq_one_letter_code
_entity_poly.pdbx_strand_id
1 'polypeptide(L)' 'MVVFNVRGRAVSAERIAAGAIAAQRLAVLLGKPVRRARAALARSLSCPAGDVEALLRARGDDAIADLIETGSAKGRHSG' A
#
# COMPACT_ATOMS: atom_id res chain seq x y z
N MET A 1 -5.06 9.83 6.24
CA MET A 1 -5.72 9.02 5.19
C MET A 1 -6.77 8.16 5.86
N VAL A 2 -7.95 8.02 5.23
CA VAL A 2 -8.99 7.08 5.66
C VAL A 2 -9.05 5.96 4.64
N VAL A 3 -9.10 4.72 5.09
CA VAL A 3 -9.25 3.53 4.25
C VAL A 3 -10.62 2.95 4.47
N PHE A 4 -11.32 2.64 3.39
CA PHE A 4 -12.57 1.91 3.42
C PHE A 4 -12.30 0.48 2.97
N ASN A 5 -12.64 -0.49 3.82
CA ASN A 5 -12.53 -1.90 3.51
C ASN A 5 -13.94 -2.47 3.29
N VAL A 6 -14.14 -3.11 2.14
CA VAL A 6 -15.41 -3.73 1.78
C VAL A 6 -15.23 -5.23 1.83
N ARG A 7 -15.95 -5.90 2.74
CA ARG A 7 -15.98 -7.37 2.87
C ARG A 7 -17.42 -7.86 2.81
N GLY A 8 -17.79 -8.48 1.69
CA GLY A 8 -19.17 -8.91 1.46
C GLY A 8 -20.12 -7.71 1.48
N ARG A 9 -21.06 -7.70 2.44
CA ARG A 9 -22.03 -6.60 2.65
C ARG A 9 -21.60 -5.59 3.73
N ALA A 10 -20.41 -5.73 4.29
CA ALA A 10 -19.90 -4.84 5.34
C ALA A 10 -18.88 -3.85 4.76
N VAL A 11 -18.98 -2.59 5.20
CA VAL A 11 -17.98 -1.55 4.97
C VAL A 11 -17.41 -1.15 6.33
N SER A 12 -16.09 -1.23 6.49
CA SER A 12 -15.39 -0.64 7.64
C SER A 12 -14.53 0.53 7.19
N ALA A 13 -14.42 1.54 8.05
CA ALA A 13 -13.53 2.67 7.84
C ALA A 13 -12.44 2.67 8.91
N GLU A 14 -11.19 2.77 8.50
CA GLU A 14 -10.05 2.86 9.39
C GLU A 14 -9.24 4.12 9.09
N ARG A 15 -8.94 4.89 10.13
CA ARG A 15 -8.08 6.06 10.01
C ARG A 15 -6.63 5.63 10.18
N ILE A 16 -5.82 5.86 9.15
CA ILE A 16 -4.38 5.68 9.25
C ILE A 16 -3.77 6.91 9.93
N ALA A 17 -3.13 6.67 11.08
CA ALA A 17 -2.43 7.70 11.84
C ALA A 17 -1.28 8.31 11.02
N ALA A 18 -1.08 9.62 11.16
CA ALA A 18 -0.03 10.36 10.44
C ALA A 18 1.39 9.90 10.81
N GLY A 19 1.57 9.22 11.95
CA GLY A 19 2.85 8.63 12.39
C GLY A 19 3.02 7.14 12.07
N ALA A 20 2.03 6.48 11.47
CA ALA A 20 2.13 5.04 11.17
C ALA A 20 3.29 4.78 10.19
N ILE A 21 4.09 3.75 10.45
CA ILE A 21 5.20 3.37 9.55
C ILE A 21 4.65 2.81 8.23
N ALA A 22 5.42 2.92 7.14
CA ALA A 22 4.93 2.59 5.80
C ALA A 22 4.30 1.19 5.67
N ALA A 23 4.92 0.18 6.28
CA ALA A 23 4.41 -1.19 6.29
C ALA A 23 3.02 -1.33 6.97
N GLN A 24 2.78 -0.59 8.07
CA GLN A 24 1.48 -0.59 8.75
C GLN A 24 0.41 0.09 7.88
N ARG A 25 0.75 1.21 7.23
CA ARG A 25 -0.17 1.91 6.32
C ARG A 25 -0.59 1.02 5.16
N LEU A 26 0.37 0.31 4.57
CA LEU A 26 0.13 -0.62 3.46
C LEU A 26 -0.70 -1.83 3.89
N ALA A 27 -0.48 -2.36 5.10
CA ALA A 27 -1.28 -3.46 5.62
C ALA A 27 -2.75 -3.06 5.82
N VAL A 28 -3.01 -1.84 6.33
CA VAL A 28 -4.37 -1.30 6.48
C VAL A 28 -5.02 -1.08 5.12
N LEU A 29 -4.32 -0.42 4.18
CA LEU A 29 -4.78 -0.20 2.79
C LEU A 29 -5.20 -1.51 2.10
N LEU A 30 -4.39 -2.55 2.25
CA LEU A 30 -4.61 -3.84 1.58
C LEU A 30 -5.51 -4.78 2.39
N GLY A 31 -5.90 -4.39 3.60
CA GLY A 31 -6.73 -5.18 4.51
C GLY A 31 -6.11 -6.51 4.95
N LYS A 32 -4.79 -6.68 4.82
CA LYS A 32 -4.05 -7.90 5.16
C LYS A 32 -2.58 -7.58 5.45
N PRO A 33 -1.88 -8.39 6.26
CA PRO A 33 -0.44 -8.26 6.46
C PRO A 33 0.31 -8.42 5.13
N VAL A 34 1.20 -7.49 4.81
CA VAL A 34 1.90 -7.47 3.52
C VAL A 34 3.41 -7.47 3.72
N ARG A 35 4.05 -8.58 3.36
CA ARG A 35 5.53 -8.71 3.35
C ARG A 35 6.17 -8.15 2.07
N ARG A 36 5.44 -8.16 0.95
CA ARG A 36 5.88 -7.66 -0.36
C ARG A 36 4.85 -6.70 -0.93
N ALA A 37 4.95 -5.43 -0.54
CA ALA A 37 3.99 -4.39 -0.88
C ALA A 37 3.74 -4.25 -2.37
N ARG A 38 4.82 -4.09 -3.15
CA ARG A 38 4.77 -3.94 -4.61
C ARG A 38 4.04 -5.10 -5.29
N ALA A 39 4.34 -6.34 -4.91
CA ALA A 39 3.69 -7.52 -5.50
C ALA A 39 2.20 -7.65 -5.11
N ALA A 40 1.84 -7.27 -3.87
CA ALA A 40 0.44 -7.29 -3.44
C ALA A 40 -0.38 -6.22 -4.18
N LEU A 41 0.17 -5.02 -4.35
CA LEU A 41 -0.47 -3.93 -5.10
C LEU A 41 -0.57 -4.26 -6.59
N ALA A 42 0.47 -4.82 -7.19
CA ALA A 42 0.44 -5.30 -8.58
C ALA A 42 -0.75 -6.23 -8.85
N ARG A 43 -0.99 -7.19 -7.94
CA ARG A 43 -2.15 -8.09 -8.01
C ARG A 43 -3.48 -7.37 -7.84
N SER A 44 -3.57 -6.42 -6.91
CA SER A 44 -4.81 -5.65 -6.68
C SER A 44 -5.13 -4.68 -7.81
N LEU A 45 -4.11 -4.14 -8.48
CA LEU A 45 -4.23 -3.20 -9.58
C LEU A 45 -4.27 -3.88 -10.95
N SER A 46 -4.11 -5.21 -10.98
CA SER A 46 -3.99 -6.01 -12.20
C SER A 46 -2.95 -5.49 -13.18
N CYS A 47 -1.76 -5.14 -12.67
CA CYS A 47 -0.64 -4.62 -13.47
C CYS A 47 0.69 -5.34 -13.15
N PRO A 48 1.71 -5.22 -14.02
CA PRO A 48 3.07 -5.70 -13.72
C PRO A 48 3.66 -4.99 -12.49
N ALA A 49 4.47 -5.71 -11.71
CA ALA A 49 5.07 -5.15 -10.49
C ALA A 49 6.00 -3.95 -10.73
N GLY A 50 6.60 -3.85 -11.93
CA GLY A 50 7.44 -2.71 -12.32
C GLY A 50 6.65 -1.43 -12.59
N ASP A 51 5.35 -1.54 -12.86
CA ASP A 51 4.50 -0.42 -13.29
C ASP A 51 3.63 0.13 -12.15
N VAL A 52 3.69 -0.47 -10.96
CA VAL A 52 2.81 -0.14 -9.84
C VAL A 52 2.92 1.34 -9.45
N GLU A 53 4.14 1.85 -9.26
CA GLU A 53 4.36 3.24 -8.88
C GLU A 53 3.92 4.21 -9.97
N ALA A 54 4.24 3.91 -11.24
CA ALA A 54 3.82 4.74 -12.38
C ALA A 54 2.29 4.81 -12.49
N LEU A 55 1.62 3.67 -12.33
CA LEU A 55 0.16 3.59 -12.37
C LEU A 55 -0.49 4.33 -11.21
N LEU A 56 0.06 4.23 -9.99
CA LEU A 56 -0.43 4.97 -8.81
C LEU A 56 -0.29 6.48 -9.02
N ARG A 57 0.87 6.95 -9.49
CA ARG A 57 1.09 8.38 -9.79
C ARG A 57 0.14 8.88 -10.89
N ALA A 58 -0.06 8.09 -11.94
CA ALA A 58 -1.01 8.43 -13.01
C ALA A 58 -2.47 8.54 -12.52
N ARG A 59 -2.82 7.88 -11.41
CA ARG A 59 -4.13 7.96 -10.76
C ARG A 59 -4.22 9.07 -9.69
N GLY A 60 -3.12 9.75 -9.40
CA GLY A 60 -3.03 10.74 -8.31
C GLY A 60 -2.82 10.12 -6.92
N ASP A 61 -2.48 8.83 -6.85
CA ASP A 61 -2.21 8.10 -5.61
C ASP A 61 -0.74 8.26 -5.15
N ASP A 62 -0.19 9.48 -5.23
CA ASP A 62 1.24 9.76 -4.98
C ASP A 62 1.68 9.32 -3.58
N ALA A 63 0.83 9.56 -2.58
CA ALA A 63 1.09 9.16 -1.21
C ALA A 63 1.23 7.62 -1.06
N ILE A 64 0.58 6.82 -1.90
CA ILE A 64 0.72 5.36 -1.89
C ILE A 64 1.99 4.96 -2.61
N ALA A 65 2.31 5.60 -3.75
CA ALA A 65 3.56 5.36 -4.47
C ALA A 65 4.78 5.61 -3.58
N ASP A 66 4.81 6.73 -2.84
CA ASP A 66 5.90 7.09 -1.95
C ASP A 66 6.07 6.10 -0.78
N LEU A 67 4.97 5.51 -0.30
CA LEU A 67 5.02 4.48 0.74
C LEU A 67 5.71 3.19 0.27
N ILE A 68 5.57 2.83 -1.00
CA ILE A 68 6.23 1.64 -1.59
C ILE A 68 7.73 1.89 -1.73
N GLU A 69 8.10 3.09 -2.18
CA GLU A 69 9.49 3.52 -2.35
C GLU A 69 10.22 3.53 -1.00
N THR A 70 9.59 4.14 0.01
CA THR A 70 10.13 4.21 1.38
C THR A 70 10.18 2.83 2.05
N GLY A 71 9.18 1.98 1.83
CA GLY A 71 9.12 0.61 2.35
C GLY A 71 10.18 -0.31 1.72
N SER A 72 10.49 -0.12 0.44
CA SER A 72 11.53 -0.87 -0.27
C SER A 72 12.95 -0.44 0.15
N ALA A 73 13.15 0.83 0.48
CA ALA A 73 14.42 1.34 0.98
C ALA A 73 14.84 0.70 2.32
N LYS A 74 13.87 0.44 3.21
CA LYS A 74 14.14 -0.09 4.57
C LYS A 74 14.42 -1.60 4.61
N GLY A 75 14.16 -2.33 3.52
CA GLY A 75 14.48 -3.76 3.40
C GLY A 75 15.93 -4.07 3.00
N ARG A 76 16.76 -3.06 2.71
CA ARG A 76 18.18 -3.20 2.33
C ARG A 76 19.17 -2.94 3.49
N HIS A 77 18.70 -2.97 4.75
CA HIS A 77 19.53 -2.73 5.95
C HIS A 77 19.29 -3.79 7.04
N SER A 78 19.32 -5.06 6.67
CA SER A 78 19.55 -6.16 7.61
C SER A 78 20.34 -7.23 6.85
N GLY A 79 21.66 -7.19 7.04
CA GLY A 79 22.56 -8.28 6.65
C GLY A 79 22.46 -9.46 7.62
#